data_AF-A0A2R8EZU3-F1
#
_entry.id   AF-A0A2R8EZU3-F1
#
_cell.length_a   1.000
_cell.length_b   1.000
_cell.length_c   1.000
_cell.angle_alpha   90.00
_cell.angle_beta   90.00
_cell.angle_gamma   90.00
#
_symmetry.space_group_name_H-M   'P 1'
#
loop_
_entity.id
_entity.type
_entity.pdbx_description
1 polymer ?
#
loop_
_entity_poly.entity_id
_entity_poly.type
_entity_poly.pdbx_seq_one_letter_code
_entity_poly.pdbx_strand_id
1 'polypeptide(L)'
;MAVKLINGDIADGIVLLSDNNSLRADNTLKESINQLINDWKNSKFELQDRLIIAGHKEAENINQNIRNYMKENGALKGPEYSILISGAESKKYANYMAGDRIVFQTNDKDLQIQNSEFATLVSIDENKFVAKTDTGNEVSFDLNKISFKHGYATTVCNPQTAVKKDVYVLHNNGVGIESSNISMIGNAEQVRLYYNMQATKNVANLIEQLSTAKTDSINSKEENNDVQANEVRQYQSAQNYRKNDYYSNSEEELQKLRDAIA
;
A
#
# COMPACT_ATOMS: atom_id res chain seq x y z
N MET A 1 17.67 0.63 3.41
CA MET A 1 16.67 0.02 4.30
C MET A 1 15.72 -0.91 3.54
N ALA A 2 15.26 -0.55 2.33
CA ALA A 2 14.31 -1.40 1.60
C ALA A 2 14.94 -2.40 0.59
N VAL A 3 16.27 -2.39 0.42
CA VAL A 3 17.01 -3.31 -0.47
C VAL A 3 16.90 -4.79 -0.06
N LYS A 4 16.66 -5.10 1.22
CA LYS A 4 16.54 -6.50 1.67
C LYS A 4 15.16 -7.13 1.45
N LEU A 5 14.08 -6.34 1.49
CA LEU A 5 12.74 -6.80 1.07
C LEU A 5 12.71 -7.14 -0.43
N ILE A 6 13.52 -6.43 -1.24
CA ILE A 6 13.66 -6.64 -2.68
C ILE A 6 14.36 -7.96 -3.01
N ASN A 7 15.34 -8.39 -2.20
CA ASN A 7 16.14 -9.60 -2.47
C ASN A 7 15.43 -10.91 -2.07
N GLY A 8 14.19 -10.80 -1.59
CA GLY A 8 13.29 -11.93 -1.45
C GLY A 8 13.33 -12.64 -0.10
N ASP A 9 14.13 -12.22 0.87
CA ASP A 9 14.02 -12.71 2.24
C ASP A 9 13.08 -11.82 3.05
N ILE A 10 11.82 -12.26 3.15
CA ILE A 10 10.79 -11.57 3.93
C ILE A 10 11.18 -11.51 5.41
N ALA A 11 11.84 -12.53 5.95
CA ALA A 11 12.22 -12.57 7.35
C ALA A 11 13.30 -11.50 7.64
N ASP A 12 14.33 -11.40 6.82
CA ASP A 12 15.33 -10.32 6.88
C ASP A 12 14.70 -8.93 6.80
N GLY A 13 13.72 -8.78 5.91
CA GLY A 13 12.98 -7.54 5.73
C GLY A 13 12.21 -7.14 6.99
N ILE A 14 11.54 -8.10 7.64
CA ILE A 14 10.81 -7.89 8.89
C ILE A 14 11.76 -7.56 10.04
N VAL A 15 12.90 -8.26 10.17
CA VAL A 15 13.93 -7.94 11.17
C VAL A 15 14.42 -6.51 10.97
N LEU A 16 14.75 -6.14 9.74
CA LEU A 16 15.26 -4.80 9.45
C LEU A 16 14.22 -3.71 9.73
N LEU A 17 12.94 -3.96 9.43
CA LEU A 17 11.86 -3.04 9.81
C LEU A 17 11.72 -2.94 11.34
N SER A 18 11.87 -4.05 12.07
CA SER A 18 11.86 -4.06 13.53
C SER A 18 13.02 -3.24 14.11
N ASP A 19 14.26 -3.49 13.65
CA ASP A 19 15.47 -2.80 14.12
C ASP A 19 15.44 -1.28 13.92
N ASN A 20 14.71 -0.82 12.89
CA ASN A 20 14.55 0.60 12.59
C ASN A 20 13.28 1.20 13.18
N ASN A 21 12.61 0.51 14.09
CA ASN A 21 11.35 0.95 14.70
C ASN A 21 10.27 1.29 13.65
N SER A 22 10.24 0.50 12.56
CA SER A 22 9.35 0.63 11.40
C SER A 22 8.33 -0.51 11.31
N LEU A 23 8.42 -1.52 12.18
CA LEU A 23 7.40 -2.55 12.35
C LEU A 23 6.43 -2.13 13.48
N ARG A 24 5.13 -2.11 13.20
CA ARG A 24 4.07 -1.65 14.10
C ARG A 24 3.05 -2.77 14.30
N ALA A 25 2.84 -3.12 15.57
CA ALA A 25 1.93 -4.18 15.98
C ALA A 25 0.86 -3.59 16.89
N ASP A 26 -0.41 -3.79 16.55
CA ASP A 26 -1.55 -3.48 17.42
C ASP A 26 -2.41 -4.71 17.66
N ASN A 27 -3.39 -4.63 18.56
CA ASN A 27 -4.25 -5.77 18.85
C ASN A 27 -5.27 -6.01 17.71
N THR A 28 -5.83 -4.92 17.18
CA THR A 28 -6.94 -4.96 16.21
C THR A 28 -6.61 -4.23 14.91
N LEU A 29 -7.25 -4.63 13.81
CA LEU A 29 -7.13 -3.92 12.51
C LEU A 29 -7.46 -2.43 12.62
N LYS A 30 -8.47 -2.08 13.44
CA LYS A 30 -8.89 -0.69 13.63
C LYS A 30 -7.79 0.15 14.29
N GLU A 31 -7.10 -0.41 15.29
CA GLU A 31 -5.98 0.27 15.94
C GLU A 31 -4.83 0.49 14.96
N SER A 32 -4.46 -0.52 14.17
CA SER A 32 -3.42 -0.39 13.15
C SER A 32 -3.76 0.64 12.07
N ILE A 33 -5.01 0.69 11.61
CA ILE A 33 -5.45 1.74 10.68
C ILE A 33 -5.34 3.12 11.32
N ASN A 34 -5.76 3.27 12.57
CA ASN A 34 -5.70 4.55 13.28
C ASN A 34 -4.25 5.01 13.50
N GLN A 35 -3.36 4.11 13.92
CA GLN A 35 -1.94 4.41 14.10
C GLN A 35 -1.29 4.78 12.77
N LEU A 36 -1.56 4.02 11.71
CA LEU A 36 -1.07 4.31 10.36
C LEU A 36 -1.50 5.70 9.89
N ILE A 37 -2.78 6.04 10.04
CA ILE A 37 -3.31 7.35 9.67
C ILE A 37 -2.67 8.45 10.53
N ASN A 38 -2.44 8.22 11.83
CA ASN A 38 -1.76 9.18 12.69
C ASN A 38 -0.32 9.44 12.22
N ASP A 39 0.44 8.39 11.91
CA ASP A 39 1.81 8.53 11.42
C ASP A 39 1.84 9.17 10.03
N TRP A 40 0.83 8.91 9.19
CA TRP A 40 0.65 9.58 7.90
C TRP A 40 0.38 11.08 8.06
N LYS A 41 -0.45 11.48 9.03
CA LYS A 41 -0.73 12.90 9.33
C LYS A 41 0.53 13.64 9.76
N ASN A 42 1.37 13.00 10.57
CA ASN A 42 2.58 13.56 11.14
C ASN A 42 3.83 13.41 10.24
N SER A 43 3.66 12.97 9.00
CA SER A 43 4.78 12.86 8.06
C SER A 43 5.37 14.23 7.72
N LYS A 44 6.70 14.26 7.61
CA LYS A 44 7.47 15.43 7.16
C LYS A 44 7.49 15.61 5.63
N PHE A 45 7.08 14.59 4.88
CA PHE A 45 7.13 14.60 3.42
C PHE A 45 5.91 15.29 2.82
N GLU A 46 5.99 15.80 1.60
CA GLU A 46 4.82 16.40 0.95
C GLU A 46 3.74 15.37 0.64
N LEU A 47 2.48 15.81 0.49
CA LEU A 47 1.35 14.90 0.26
C LEU A 47 1.57 13.94 -0.93
N GLN A 48 2.14 14.46 -2.02
CA GLN A 48 2.46 13.68 -3.23
C GLN A 48 3.55 12.63 -3.01
N ASP A 49 4.39 12.78 -1.98
CA ASP A 49 5.50 11.87 -1.67
C ASP A 49 5.10 10.77 -0.68
N ARG A 50 3.86 10.80 -0.16
CA ARG A 50 3.30 9.81 0.78
C ARG A 50 2.43 8.80 0.03
N LEU A 51 2.47 7.54 0.43
CA LEU A 51 1.55 6.53 -0.10
C LEU A 51 1.27 5.40 0.89
N ILE A 52 0.02 4.96 0.91
CA ILE A 52 -0.42 3.83 1.72
C ILE A 52 -0.73 2.64 0.80
N ILE A 53 -0.24 1.47 1.18
CA ILE A 53 -0.50 0.19 0.55
C ILE A 53 -1.33 -0.65 1.51
N ALA A 54 -2.51 -1.11 1.07
CA ALA A 54 -3.40 -1.93 1.88
C ALA A 54 -4.29 -2.82 1.00
N GLY A 55 -4.92 -3.82 1.60
CA GLY A 55 -5.98 -4.61 0.94
C GLY A 55 -7.12 -3.73 0.43
N HIS A 56 -7.91 -4.23 -0.53
CA HIS A 56 -8.90 -3.42 -1.25
C HIS A 56 -9.89 -2.70 -0.33
N LYS A 57 -10.49 -3.44 0.61
CA LYS A 57 -11.46 -2.92 1.58
C LYS A 57 -10.82 -1.90 2.52
N GLU A 58 -9.62 -2.21 3.01
CA GLU A 58 -8.86 -1.33 3.89
C GLU A 58 -8.44 -0.05 3.16
N ALA A 59 -8.00 -0.13 1.92
CA ALA A 59 -7.63 1.03 1.10
C ALA A 59 -8.82 1.95 0.84
N GLU A 60 -10.02 1.42 0.55
CA GLU A 60 -11.23 2.23 0.43
C GLU A 60 -11.55 2.98 1.74
N ASN A 61 -11.48 2.27 2.88
CA ASN A 61 -11.71 2.86 4.21
C ASN A 61 -10.66 3.94 4.55
N ILE A 62 -9.38 3.67 4.31
CA ILE A 62 -8.29 4.60 4.59
C ILE A 62 -8.41 5.86 3.73
N ASN A 63 -8.71 5.71 2.43
CA ASN A 63 -8.94 6.84 1.53
C ASN A 63 -10.05 7.78 2.07
N GLN A 64 -11.17 7.22 2.54
CA GLN A 64 -12.25 8.01 3.13
C GLN A 64 -11.82 8.73 4.42
N ASN A 65 -11.12 8.04 5.33
CA ASN A 65 -10.66 8.65 6.57
C ASN A 65 -9.66 9.79 6.34
N ILE A 66 -8.69 9.59 5.43
CA ILE A 66 -7.72 10.63 5.09
C ILE A 66 -8.43 11.82 4.45
N ARG A 67 -9.33 11.58 3.51
CA ARG A 67 -10.08 12.65 2.87
C ARG A 67 -10.92 13.45 3.85
N ASN A 68 -11.60 12.80 4.80
CA ASN A 68 -12.33 13.48 5.86
C ASN A 68 -11.42 14.36 6.71
N TYR A 69 -10.27 13.83 7.11
CA TYR A 69 -9.26 14.63 7.82
C TYR A 69 -8.75 15.82 6.99
N MET A 70 -8.54 15.65 5.68
CA MET A 70 -8.10 16.73 4.79
C MET A 70 -9.18 17.81 4.62
N LYS A 71 -10.47 17.47 4.76
CA LYS A 71 -11.55 18.47 4.84
C LYS A 71 -11.53 19.19 6.19
N GLU A 72 -11.44 18.43 7.28
CA GLU A 72 -11.43 18.96 8.66
C GLU A 72 -10.26 19.91 8.93
N ASN A 73 -9.07 19.60 8.41
CA ASN A 73 -7.87 20.43 8.58
C ASN A 73 -7.80 21.60 7.58
N GLY A 74 -8.76 21.70 6.65
CA GLY A 74 -8.85 22.76 5.66
C GLY A 74 -7.88 22.64 4.48
N ALA A 75 -7.30 21.47 4.23
CA ALA A 75 -6.52 21.20 3.02
C ALA A 75 -7.39 20.96 1.78
N LEU A 76 -8.58 20.36 1.94
CA LEU A 76 -9.61 20.27 0.91
C LEU A 76 -10.70 21.29 1.18
N LYS A 77 -10.89 22.21 0.24
CA LYS A 77 -11.84 23.33 0.33
C LYS A 77 -12.60 23.50 -0.97
N GLY A 78 -13.75 24.16 -0.88
CA GLY A 78 -14.58 24.50 -2.04
C GLY A 78 -15.69 23.48 -2.29
N PRO A 79 -16.23 23.43 -3.53
CA PRO A 79 -17.32 22.53 -3.89
C PRO A 79 -16.87 21.06 -3.92
N GLU A 80 -17.80 20.17 -3.57
CA GLU A 80 -17.65 18.72 -3.63
C GLU A 80 -18.58 18.17 -4.72
N TYR A 81 -18.02 17.37 -5.63
CA TYR A 81 -18.72 16.85 -6.80
C TYR A 81 -18.92 15.35 -6.69
N SER A 82 -20.17 14.89 -6.84
CA SER A 82 -20.54 13.48 -6.78
C SER A 82 -20.50 12.85 -8.17
N ILE A 83 -19.65 11.86 -8.37
CA ILE A 83 -19.45 11.16 -9.64
C ILE A 83 -20.04 9.75 -9.55
N LEU A 84 -20.82 9.36 -10.55
CA LEU A 84 -21.31 7.98 -10.68
C LEU A 84 -20.15 7.07 -11.12
N ILE A 85 -19.72 6.17 -10.25
CA ILE A 85 -18.61 5.23 -10.51
C ILE A 85 -19.09 3.82 -10.85
N SER A 86 -20.38 3.52 -10.68
CA SER A 86 -21.01 2.27 -11.11
C SER A 86 -22.53 2.45 -11.22
N GLY A 87 -23.16 1.83 -12.22
CA GLY A 87 -24.55 1.39 -12.08
C GLY A 87 -25.44 1.37 -13.34
N ALA A 88 -26.01 0.19 -13.61
CA ALA A 88 -27.40 0.02 -14.06
C ALA A 88 -28.33 -0.50 -12.93
N GLU A 89 -27.83 -1.35 -12.02
CA GLU A 89 -28.65 -1.97 -10.94
C GLU A 89 -28.38 -1.40 -9.53
N SER A 90 -27.20 -0.86 -9.26
CA SER A 90 -26.87 -0.16 -8.01
C SER A 90 -25.96 1.03 -8.30
N LYS A 91 -26.53 2.24 -8.19
CA LYS A 91 -25.79 3.49 -8.41
C LYS A 91 -24.80 3.71 -7.26
N LYS A 92 -23.50 3.56 -7.50
CA LYS A 92 -22.43 3.90 -6.55
C LYS A 92 -21.85 5.26 -6.95
N TYR A 93 -21.78 6.17 -6.00
CA TYR A 93 -21.18 7.49 -6.18
C TYR A 93 -19.88 7.63 -5.40
N ALA A 94 -18.94 8.39 -5.93
CA ALA A 94 -17.74 8.85 -5.24
C ALA A 94 -17.64 10.37 -5.31
N ASN A 95 -17.26 11.00 -4.21
CA ASN A 95 -17.19 12.44 -4.09
C ASN A 95 -15.76 12.92 -4.26
N TYR A 96 -15.55 13.98 -5.04
CA TYR A 96 -14.23 14.56 -5.31
C TYR A 96 -14.22 16.07 -5.14
N MET A 97 -13.06 16.61 -4.75
CA MET A 97 -12.80 18.04 -4.57
C MET A 97 -11.46 18.42 -5.22
N ALA A 98 -11.28 19.68 -5.58
CA ALA A 98 -9.96 20.20 -5.90
C ALA A 98 -9.01 19.96 -4.70
N GLY A 99 -7.81 19.48 -4.99
CA GLY A 99 -6.82 19.01 -4.01
C GLY A 99 -6.86 17.52 -3.74
N ASP A 100 -7.90 16.78 -4.17
CA ASP A 100 -7.95 15.33 -3.94
C ASP A 100 -6.82 14.61 -4.68
N ARG A 101 -6.21 13.64 -3.99
CA ARG A 101 -5.27 12.69 -4.60
C ARG A 101 -6.06 11.59 -5.32
N ILE A 102 -5.70 11.33 -6.56
CA ILE A 102 -6.28 10.28 -7.38
C ILE A 102 -5.22 9.36 -7.96
N VAL A 103 -5.65 8.19 -8.41
CA VAL A 103 -4.87 7.27 -9.23
C VAL A 103 -5.70 6.89 -10.46
N PHE A 104 -5.10 7.00 -11.65
CA PHE A 104 -5.74 6.59 -12.89
C PHE A 104 -5.83 5.07 -12.97
N GLN A 105 -6.96 4.56 -13.48
CA GLN A 105 -7.23 3.13 -13.66
C GLN A 105 -7.32 2.75 -15.15
N THR A 106 -6.91 3.65 -16.04
CA THR A 106 -6.92 3.48 -17.49
C THR A 106 -5.62 4.00 -18.10
N ASN A 107 -5.35 3.59 -19.34
CA ASN A 107 -4.35 4.22 -20.18
C ASN A 107 -5.06 5.06 -21.24
N ASP A 108 -4.54 6.26 -21.51
CA ASP A 108 -4.97 7.08 -22.64
C ASP A 108 -3.75 7.74 -23.27
N LYS A 109 -3.46 7.39 -24.53
CA LYS A 109 -2.25 7.85 -25.22
C LYS A 109 -2.33 9.33 -25.59
N ASP A 110 -3.51 9.80 -25.96
CA ASP A 110 -3.71 11.16 -26.45
C ASP A 110 -3.63 12.16 -25.29
N LEU A 111 -4.15 11.75 -24.13
CA LEU A 111 -4.07 12.52 -22.89
C LEU A 111 -2.78 12.24 -22.09
N GLN A 112 -1.91 11.35 -22.58
CA GLN A 112 -0.69 10.92 -21.91
C GLN A 112 -0.94 10.37 -20.48
N ILE A 113 -2.09 9.74 -20.27
CA ILE A 113 -2.47 9.11 -19.00
C ILE A 113 -1.94 7.68 -18.97
N GLN A 114 -1.26 7.33 -17.89
CA GLN A 114 -0.84 5.96 -17.63
C GLN A 114 -1.66 5.33 -16.51
N ASN A 115 -1.97 4.04 -16.67
CA ASN A 115 -2.62 3.27 -15.62
C ASN A 115 -1.72 3.21 -14.39
N SER A 116 -2.33 3.37 -13.21
CA SER A 116 -1.66 3.46 -11.92
C SER A 116 -0.75 4.68 -11.73
N GLU A 117 -0.86 5.69 -12.60
CA GLU A 117 -0.25 7.00 -12.36
C GLU A 117 -1.06 7.81 -11.36
N PHE A 118 -0.36 8.44 -10.41
CA PHE A 118 -0.94 9.27 -9.39
C PHE A 118 -0.99 10.74 -9.82
N ALA A 119 -2.04 11.42 -9.39
CA ALA A 119 -2.24 12.84 -9.68
C ALA A 119 -2.98 13.55 -8.54
N THR A 120 -2.91 14.88 -8.54
CA THR A 120 -3.74 15.75 -7.70
C THR A 120 -4.75 16.47 -8.58
N LEU A 121 -6.04 16.42 -8.21
CA LEU A 121 -7.06 17.24 -8.87
C LEU A 121 -6.78 18.72 -8.61
N VAL A 122 -6.64 19.51 -9.67
CA VAL A 122 -6.37 20.95 -9.63
C VAL A 122 -7.68 21.74 -9.68
N SER A 123 -8.57 21.37 -10.60
CA SER A 123 -9.89 21.97 -10.72
C SER A 123 -10.91 20.92 -11.14
N ILE A 124 -12.13 21.14 -10.68
CA ILE A 124 -13.28 20.32 -11.03
C ILE A 124 -14.37 21.27 -11.50
N ASP A 125 -14.90 21.02 -12.69
CA ASP A 125 -16.16 21.56 -13.15
C ASP A 125 -17.14 20.42 -13.48
N GLU A 126 -18.38 20.76 -13.85
CA GLU A 126 -19.44 19.77 -14.08
C GLU A 126 -19.13 18.80 -15.25
N ASN A 127 -18.25 19.18 -16.18
CA ASN A 127 -17.99 18.44 -17.42
C ASN A 127 -16.52 18.01 -17.58
N LYS A 128 -15.61 18.60 -16.82
CA LYS A 128 -14.17 18.53 -17.04
C LYS A 128 -13.40 18.60 -15.74
N PHE A 129 -12.44 17.70 -15.64
CA PHE A 129 -11.50 17.65 -14.53
C PHE A 129 -10.13 18.06 -15.06
N VAL A 130 -9.36 18.72 -14.23
CA VAL A 130 -7.94 18.99 -14.48
C VAL A 130 -7.17 18.35 -13.34
N ALA A 131 -6.21 17.49 -13.66
CA ALA A 131 -5.32 16.87 -12.70
C ALA A 131 -3.87 17.15 -13.08
N LYS A 132 -3.02 17.34 -12.07
CA LYS A 132 -1.58 17.40 -12.24
C LYS A 132 -0.99 16.07 -11.81
N THR A 133 -0.39 15.34 -12.73
CA THR A 133 0.30 14.08 -12.44
C THR A 133 1.55 14.35 -11.61
N ASP A 134 2.00 13.33 -10.88
CA ASP A 134 3.25 13.43 -10.11
C ASP A 134 4.49 13.59 -11.00
N THR A 135 4.39 13.18 -12.26
CA THR A 135 5.40 13.39 -13.31
C THR A 135 5.41 14.84 -13.84
N GLY A 136 4.42 15.66 -13.45
CA GLY A 136 4.35 17.09 -13.75
C GLY A 136 3.44 17.47 -14.90
N ASN A 137 2.78 16.51 -15.56
CA ASN A 137 1.85 16.78 -16.65
C ASN A 137 0.53 17.30 -16.11
N GLU A 138 -0.03 18.30 -16.78
CA GLU A 138 -1.41 18.72 -16.55
C GLU A 138 -2.32 18.02 -17.56
N VAL A 139 -3.29 17.29 -17.05
CA VAL A 139 -4.19 16.46 -17.86
C VAL A 139 -5.61 16.91 -17.62
N SER A 140 -6.33 17.15 -18.71
CA SER A 140 -7.73 17.53 -18.65
C SER A 140 -8.62 16.47 -19.29
N PHE A 141 -9.60 15.96 -18.55
CA PHE A 141 -10.37 14.78 -18.94
C PHE A 141 -11.85 14.85 -18.52
N ASP A 142 -12.66 14.04 -19.22
CA ASP A 142 -14.07 13.80 -18.92
C ASP A 142 -14.20 12.62 -17.96
N LEU A 143 -14.92 12.83 -16.87
CA LEU A 143 -15.21 11.85 -15.80
C LEU A 143 -15.93 10.58 -16.30
N ASN A 144 -16.64 10.66 -17.43
CA ASN A 144 -17.33 9.51 -18.01
C ASN A 144 -16.42 8.67 -18.91
N LYS A 145 -15.25 9.18 -19.31
CA LYS A 145 -14.34 8.53 -20.25
C LYS A 145 -13.10 7.97 -19.58
N ILE A 146 -12.63 8.63 -18.53
CA ILE A 146 -11.41 8.25 -17.82
C ILE A 146 -11.78 7.63 -16.47
N SER A 147 -11.32 6.40 -16.25
CA SER A 147 -11.50 5.71 -14.97
C SER A 147 -10.38 6.10 -13.99
N PHE A 148 -10.76 6.47 -12.78
CA PHE A 148 -9.86 6.83 -11.68
C PHE A 148 -10.54 6.59 -10.33
N LYS A 149 -9.73 6.53 -9.27
CA LYS A 149 -10.20 6.42 -7.87
C LYS A 149 -9.34 7.30 -6.96
N HIS A 150 -9.74 7.45 -5.70
CA HIS A 150 -8.89 8.09 -4.68
C HIS A 150 -7.53 7.39 -4.56
N GLY A 151 -6.49 8.20 -4.39
CA GLY A 151 -5.09 7.78 -4.47
C GLY A 151 -4.26 8.04 -3.22
N TYR A 152 -4.89 8.20 -2.04
CA TYR A 152 -4.15 8.25 -0.77
C TYR A 152 -3.66 6.85 -0.35
N ALA A 153 -4.50 5.83 -0.60
CA ALA A 153 -4.22 4.42 -0.38
C ALA A 153 -4.56 3.59 -1.63
N THR A 154 -3.76 2.55 -1.90
CA THR A 154 -3.98 1.62 -3.02
C THR A 154 -3.62 0.18 -2.64
N THR A 155 -4.06 -0.77 -3.45
CA THR A 155 -3.68 -2.18 -3.37
C THR A 155 -2.38 -2.46 -4.11
N VAL A 156 -2.22 -1.82 -5.27
CA VAL A 156 -1.13 -2.03 -6.21
C VAL A 156 -0.64 -0.67 -6.69
N CYS A 157 0.67 -0.56 -6.83
CA CYS A 157 1.33 0.64 -7.33
C CYS A 157 2.19 0.29 -8.54
N ASN A 158 2.28 1.18 -9.52
CA ASN A 158 3.25 1.02 -10.58
C ASN A 158 4.58 1.67 -10.14
N PRO A 159 5.66 0.90 -9.93
CA PRO A 159 6.92 1.42 -9.42
C PRO A 159 7.59 2.42 -10.39
N GLN A 160 7.19 2.45 -11.66
CA GLN A 160 7.71 3.41 -12.65
C GLN A 160 7.12 4.81 -12.49
N THR A 161 5.85 4.90 -12.06
CA THR A 161 5.10 6.16 -11.96
C THR A 161 4.84 6.60 -10.52
N ALA A 162 5.04 5.70 -9.55
CA ALA A 162 4.77 5.91 -8.13
C ALA A 162 6.06 5.90 -7.30
N VAL A 163 7.04 6.73 -7.64
CA VAL A 163 8.18 6.96 -6.75
C VAL A 163 7.68 7.76 -5.54
N LYS A 164 7.78 7.17 -4.35
CA LYS A 164 7.29 7.74 -3.09
C LYS A 164 8.39 7.70 -2.05
N LYS A 165 8.43 8.72 -1.19
CA LYS A 165 9.44 8.83 -0.14
C LYS A 165 8.95 8.23 1.17
N ASP A 166 7.66 8.34 1.49
CA ASP A 166 7.08 7.86 2.74
C ASP A 166 5.97 6.83 2.46
N VAL A 167 6.29 5.55 2.70
CA VAL A 167 5.42 4.42 2.37
C VAL A 167 4.92 3.74 3.65
N TYR A 168 3.62 3.53 3.70
CA TYR A 168 2.91 2.90 4.81
C TYR A 168 2.26 1.63 4.29
N VAL A 169 2.59 0.48 4.87
CA VAL A 169 2.05 -0.81 4.44
C VAL A 169 1.17 -1.33 5.56
N LEU A 170 -0.11 -1.60 5.26
CA LEU A 170 -1.01 -2.28 6.18
C LEU A 170 -1.19 -3.74 5.74
N HIS A 171 -0.76 -4.66 6.59
CA HIS A 171 -0.98 -6.08 6.40
C HIS A 171 -2.21 -6.54 7.18
N ASN A 172 -3.14 -7.19 6.47
CA ASN A 172 -4.31 -7.81 7.06
C ASN A 172 -4.66 -9.10 6.28
N ASN A 173 -4.84 -10.21 7.00
CA ASN A 173 -5.43 -11.45 6.48
C ASN A 173 -4.80 -11.98 5.17
N GLY A 174 -3.47 -12.12 5.11
CA GLY A 174 -2.79 -12.83 4.01
C GLY A 174 -2.82 -12.12 2.64
N VAL A 175 -3.23 -10.86 2.57
CA VAL A 175 -3.04 -10.07 1.34
C VAL A 175 -1.55 -9.83 1.18
N GLY A 176 -0.96 -10.48 0.17
CA GLY A 176 0.45 -10.37 -0.11
C GLY A 176 0.87 -8.99 -0.55
N ILE A 177 2.07 -8.60 -0.14
CA ILE A 177 2.75 -7.49 -0.78
C ILE A 177 3.09 -7.96 -2.20
N GLU A 178 2.32 -7.51 -3.19
CA GLU A 178 2.61 -7.80 -4.59
C GLU A 178 4.04 -7.35 -4.95
N SER A 179 4.68 -8.04 -5.90
CA SER A 179 6.05 -7.72 -6.34
C SER A 179 6.22 -6.27 -6.85
N SER A 180 5.15 -5.69 -7.39
CA SER A 180 5.05 -4.27 -7.76
C SER A 180 5.19 -3.34 -6.54
N ASN A 181 4.56 -3.69 -5.41
CA ASN A 181 4.66 -2.99 -4.15
C ASN A 181 6.05 -3.15 -3.50
N ILE A 182 6.68 -4.34 -3.59
CA ILE A 182 8.04 -4.57 -3.07
C ILE A 182 9.05 -3.61 -3.70
N SER A 183 8.99 -3.44 -5.03
CA SER A 183 9.88 -2.53 -5.75
C SER A 183 9.71 -1.08 -5.29
N MET A 184 8.47 -0.66 -5.02
CA MET A 184 8.18 0.69 -4.55
C MET A 184 8.65 0.92 -3.12
N ILE A 185 8.37 -0.04 -2.23
CA ILE A 185 8.91 -0.06 -0.86
C ILE A 185 10.43 0.07 -0.91
N GLY A 186 11.06 -0.67 -1.84
CA GLY A 186 12.49 -0.67 -2.17
C GLY A 186 13.14 0.70 -2.36
N ASN A 187 12.41 1.64 -2.95
CA ASN A 187 12.91 2.96 -3.32
C ASN A 187 12.51 4.07 -2.34
N ALA A 188 11.72 3.75 -1.31
CA ALA A 188 11.26 4.74 -0.35
C ALA A 188 12.35 5.13 0.65
N GLU A 189 12.39 6.41 1.01
CA GLU A 189 13.24 6.93 2.08
C GLU A 189 12.79 6.43 3.45
N GLN A 190 11.49 6.25 3.62
CA GLN A 190 10.86 5.78 4.84
C GLN A 190 9.77 4.75 4.54
N VAL A 191 9.81 3.65 5.28
CA VAL A 191 8.83 2.56 5.19
C VAL A 191 8.38 2.20 6.60
N ARG A 192 7.07 2.02 6.78
CA ARG A 192 6.49 1.44 8.00
C ARG A 192 5.50 0.33 7.64
N LEU A 193 5.59 -0.81 8.31
CA LEU A 193 4.66 -1.93 8.16
C LEU A 193 3.81 -2.06 9.42
N TYR A 194 2.49 -2.03 9.25
CA TYR A 194 1.48 -2.15 10.29
C TYR A 194 0.78 -3.48 10.17
N TYR A 195 0.61 -4.18 11.28
CA TYR A 195 -0.14 -5.43 11.34
C TYR A 195 -0.87 -5.56 12.67
N ASN A 196 -1.87 -6.45 12.72
CA ASN A 196 -2.68 -6.66 13.92
C ASN A 196 -2.65 -8.10 14.43
N MET A 197 -2.58 -8.26 15.75
CA MET A 197 -2.44 -9.56 16.42
C MET A 197 -3.67 -10.44 16.29
N GLN A 198 -4.87 -9.89 16.08
CA GLN A 198 -6.06 -10.70 15.80
C GLN A 198 -5.94 -11.48 14.48
N ALA A 199 -5.37 -10.88 13.45
CA ALA A 199 -5.22 -11.50 12.13
C ALA A 199 -3.90 -12.26 11.97
N THR A 200 -2.81 -11.79 12.59
CA THR A 200 -1.49 -12.39 12.42
C THR A 200 -1.04 -13.24 13.58
N LYS A 201 -1.62 -13.10 14.78
CA LYS A 201 -1.18 -13.75 16.03
C LYS A 201 0.19 -13.31 16.56
N ASN A 202 1.23 -13.24 15.72
CA ASN A 202 2.60 -12.84 16.08
C ASN A 202 3.45 -12.52 14.83
N VAL A 203 4.72 -12.18 15.02
CA VAL A 203 5.67 -11.87 13.94
C VAL A 203 6.00 -13.09 13.05
N ALA A 204 6.10 -14.30 13.63
CA ALA A 204 6.41 -15.50 12.85
C ALA A 204 5.29 -15.82 11.83
N ASN A 205 4.04 -15.74 12.28
CA ASN A 205 2.88 -15.88 11.42
C ASN A 205 2.74 -14.73 10.41
N LEU A 206 3.16 -13.50 10.74
CA LEU A 206 3.26 -12.42 9.75
C LEU A 206 4.25 -12.79 8.63
N ILE A 207 5.44 -13.30 8.98
CA ILE A 207 6.44 -13.76 8.01
C ILE A 207 5.87 -14.89 7.14
N GLU A 208 5.18 -15.87 7.74
CA GLU A 208 4.52 -16.97 7.01
C GLU A 208 3.46 -16.45 6.03
N GLN A 209 2.60 -15.53 6.47
CA GLN A 209 1.55 -14.93 5.64
C GLN A 209 2.14 -14.14 4.46
N LEU A 210 3.15 -13.32 4.71
CA LEU A 210 3.81 -12.53 3.67
C LEU A 210 4.59 -13.42 2.68
N SER A 211 5.21 -14.49 3.16
CA SER A 211 5.94 -15.45 2.32
C SER A 211 4.99 -16.23 1.42
N THR A 212 3.89 -16.76 1.97
CA THR A 212 2.86 -17.48 1.21
C THR A 212 2.30 -16.59 0.11
N ALA A 213 1.91 -15.38 0.45
CA ALA A 213 1.26 -14.50 -0.51
C ALA A 213 2.21 -13.96 -1.59
N LYS A 214 3.52 -13.88 -1.29
CA LYS A 214 4.55 -13.66 -2.32
C LYS A 214 4.60 -14.83 -3.30
N THR A 215 4.61 -16.07 -2.82
CA THR A 215 4.57 -17.28 -3.67
C THR A 215 3.33 -17.28 -4.57
N ASP A 216 2.15 -16.99 -4.03
CA ASP A 216 0.92 -16.90 -4.82
C ASP A 216 1.01 -15.82 -5.91
N SER A 217 1.62 -14.67 -5.59
CA SER A 217 1.83 -13.59 -6.55
C SER A 217 2.85 -13.92 -7.66
N ILE A 218 3.78 -14.84 -7.37
CA ILE A 218 4.77 -15.33 -8.33
C ILE A 218 4.13 -16.39 -9.20
N ASN A 219 3.45 -17.38 -8.62
CA ASN A 219 2.77 -18.46 -9.35
C ASN A 219 1.70 -17.93 -10.31
N SER A 220 0.93 -16.91 -9.90
CA SER A 220 -0.02 -16.23 -10.78
C SER A 220 0.65 -15.47 -11.95
N LYS A 221 1.95 -15.22 -11.89
CA LYS A 221 2.77 -14.66 -12.98
C LYS A 221 3.55 -15.74 -13.75
N GLU A 222 3.95 -16.84 -13.10
CA GLU A 222 4.76 -17.94 -13.64
C GLU A 222 3.98 -19.01 -14.41
N GLU A 223 2.64 -18.95 -14.48
CA GLU A 223 1.91 -19.52 -15.63
C GLU A 223 2.39 -18.93 -16.99
N ASN A 224 3.35 -17.99 -16.98
CA ASN A 224 4.19 -17.56 -18.12
C ASN A 224 5.72 -17.57 -17.87
N ASN A 225 6.27 -18.59 -17.18
CA ASN A 225 7.61 -19.21 -17.38
C ASN A 225 8.27 -19.65 -16.05
N ASP A 226 8.75 -20.89 -16.07
CA ASP A 226 9.44 -21.67 -15.01
C ASP A 226 10.51 -20.92 -14.19
N VAL A 227 10.47 -20.98 -12.85
CA VAL A 227 11.71 -21.00 -12.01
C VAL A 227 11.58 -21.78 -10.69
N GLN A 228 12.13 -23.01 -10.66
CA GLN A 228 12.51 -23.73 -9.44
C GLN A 228 13.98 -23.46 -9.07
N ALA A 229 14.24 -22.58 -8.08
CA ALA A 229 15.52 -22.56 -7.35
C ALA A 229 15.50 -21.75 -6.05
N ASN A 230 14.68 -20.69 -5.95
CA ASN A 230 14.59 -19.85 -4.75
C ASN A 230 13.49 -20.28 -3.75
N GLU A 231 12.58 -21.16 -4.17
CA GLU A 231 11.45 -21.64 -3.37
C GLU A 231 11.89 -22.49 -2.16
N VAL A 232 12.95 -23.29 -2.34
CA VAL A 232 13.40 -24.28 -1.35
C VAL A 232 13.99 -23.63 -0.09
N ARG A 233 14.68 -22.49 -0.21
CA ARG A 233 15.22 -21.77 0.95
C ARG A 233 14.14 -21.05 1.78
N GLN A 234 13.15 -20.46 1.11
CA GLN A 234 12.08 -19.69 1.76
C GLN A 234 11.08 -20.60 2.48
N TYR A 235 10.78 -21.77 1.91
CA TYR A 235 9.96 -22.77 2.58
C TYR A 235 10.67 -23.39 3.79
N GLN A 236 11.97 -23.64 3.71
CA GLN A 236 12.72 -24.25 4.81
C GLN A 236 12.88 -23.31 6.01
N SER A 237 13.08 -22.00 5.79
CA SER A 237 13.08 -21.02 6.88
C SER A 237 11.71 -20.96 7.57
N ALA A 238 10.62 -20.83 6.80
CA ALA A 238 9.25 -20.83 7.34
C ALA A 238 8.87 -22.12 8.11
N GLN A 239 9.30 -23.30 7.64
CA GLN A 239 9.03 -24.58 8.34
C GLN A 239 9.86 -24.73 9.63
N ASN A 240 11.06 -24.15 9.72
CA ASN A 240 11.85 -24.14 10.95
C ASN A 240 11.17 -23.31 12.07
N TYR A 241 10.42 -22.27 11.71
CA TYR A 241 9.65 -21.45 12.67
C TYR A 241 8.35 -22.10 13.15
N ARG A 242 7.89 -23.18 12.49
CA ARG A 242 6.59 -23.82 12.73
C ARG A 242 6.53 -24.72 13.98
N LYS A 243 7.65 -24.91 14.68
CA LYS A 243 7.80 -26.03 15.63
C LYS A 243 7.45 -25.75 17.09
N ASN A 244 6.89 -24.58 17.43
CA ASN A 244 6.59 -24.23 18.81
C ASN A 244 5.32 -23.34 18.87
N ASP A 245 4.25 -23.86 19.45
CA ASP A 245 2.92 -23.22 19.51
C ASP A 245 2.78 -22.17 20.64
N TYR A 246 3.80 -21.36 20.91
CA TYR A 246 3.74 -20.27 21.89
C TYR A 246 4.73 -19.17 21.54
N TYR A 247 4.27 -18.06 20.95
CA TYR A 247 5.20 -16.98 20.60
C TYR A 247 4.61 -15.58 20.78
N SER A 248 5.27 -14.84 21.67
CA SER A 248 5.00 -13.47 22.14
C SER A 248 5.90 -12.49 21.39
N ASN A 249 5.48 -11.24 21.13
CA ASN A 249 6.33 -10.24 20.48
C ASN A 249 7.46 -9.70 21.40
N SER A 250 8.08 -10.52 22.26
CA SER A 250 9.12 -10.08 23.19
C SER A 250 10.43 -9.76 22.44
N GLU A 251 11.24 -8.86 23.01
CA GLU A 251 12.57 -8.56 22.48
C GLU A 251 13.46 -9.81 22.36
N GLU A 252 13.32 -10.76 23.30
CA GLU A 252 14.04 -12.04 23.24
C GLU A 252 13.69 -12.88 22.00
N GLU A 253 12.44 -12.84 21.53
CA GLU A 253 12.05 -13.58 20.33
C GLU A 253 12.48 -12.91 19.04
N LEU A 254 12.40 -11.57 18.98
CA LEU A 254 13.04 -10.82 17.90
C LEU A 254 14.54 -11.09 17.86
N GLN A 255 15.19 -11.24 19.02
CA GLN A 255 16.60 -11.62 19.09
C GLN A 255 16.85 -13.05 18.61
N LYS A 256 16.00 -14.03 18.96
CA LYS A 256 16.10 -15.39 18.41
C LYS A 256 15.92 -15.44 16.89
N LEU A 257 14.99 -14.62 16.36
CA LEU A 257 14.80 -14.47 14.91
C LEU A 257 16.08 -13.91 14.27
N ARG A 258 16.70 -12.89 14.88
CA ARG A 258 17.99 -12.32 14.43
C ARG A 258 19.11 -13.36 14.44
N ASP A 259 19.24 -14.12 15.52
CA ASP A 259 20.32 -15.11 15.69
C ASP A 259 20.18 -16.29 14.71
N ALA A 260 18.96 -16.63 14.30
CA ALA A 260 18.70 -17.69 13.31
C ALA A 260 18.99 -17.27 11.86
N ILE A 261 19.09 -15.97 11.60
CA ILE A 261 19.36 -15.37 10.29
C ILE A 261 20.87 -15.11 10.07
N ALA A 262 21.64 -14.91 11.16
CA ALA A 262 23.08 -14.63 11.14
C ALA A 262 23.93 -15.85 10.75
#